data_AF-A0A450TM94-F1
#
_entry.id   AF-A0A450TM94-F1
#
_cell.length_a   1.000
_cell.length_b   1.000
_cell.length_c   1.000
_cell.angle_alpha   90.00
_cell.angle_beta   90.00
_cell.angle_gamma   90.00
#
_symmetry.space_group_name_H-M   'P 1'
#
loop_
_entity.id
_entity.type
_entity.pdbx_description
1 polymer ?
#
loop_
_entity_poly.entity_id
_entity_poly.type
_entity_poly.pdbx_seq_one_letter_code
_entity_poly.pdbx_strand_id
1 'polypeptide(L)'
;MITNMPETSGFYGIIISIFYDEHNPPHFHARYGKDKVAIDISTLEVLEGKTSPRALKMVKEWASQHQRELMRGWKLAQANKLPKPKPKVHREKRHCHPEAKRGILSA
;
A
#
# COMPACT_ATOMS: atom_id res chain seq x y z
N MET A 1 -8.77 -13.40 -10.96
CA MET A 1 -8.75 -13.09 -9.52
C MET A 1 -8.46 -11.60 -9.38
N ILE A 2 -9.48 -10.78 -9.12
CA ILE A 2 -9.32 -9.33 -8.90
C ILE A 2 -9.26 -9.15 -7.38
N THR A 3 -8.06 -8.97 -6.84
CA THR A 3 -7.87 -8.77 -5.40
C THR A 3 -8.02 -7.29 -5.05
N ASN A 4 -8.86 -7.06 -4.04
CA ASN A 4 -9.00 -5.87 -3.19
C ASN A 4 -9.38 -4.56 -3.90
N MET A 5 -10.66 -4.25 -3.81
CA MET A 5 -11.29 -3.02 -4.28
C MET A 5 -10.85 -1.81 -3.42
N PRO A 6 -10.05 -0.87 -3.95
CA PRO A 6 -9.99 0.47 -3.38
C PRO A 6 -11.25 1.26 -3.79
N GLU A 7 -11.57 2.36 -3.14
CA GLU A 7 -12.61 3.30 -3.63
C GLU A 7 -12.27 3.71 -5.07
N THR A 8 -12.98 3.13 -6.05
CA THR A 8 -12.78 3.40 -7.47
C THR A 8 -13.82 4.40 -7.95
N SER A 9 -13.43 5.65 -8.17
CA SER A 9 -14.18 6.56 -9.03
C SER A 9 -13.76 6.33 -10.48
N GLY A 10 -14.72 6.30 -11.40
CA GLY A 10 -14.46 6.12 -12.83
C GLY A 10 -15.16 7.17 -13.66
N PHE A 11 -14.48 7.73 -14.66
CA PHE A 11 -15.04 8.71 -15.61
C PHE A 11 -14.37 8.57 -16.97
N TYR A 12 -15.13 8.70 -18.07
CA TYR A 12 -14.60 8.68 -19.44
C TYR A 12 -13.65 7.49 -19.76
N GLY A 13 -13.88 6.32 -19.15
CA GLY A 13 -13.02 5.13 -19.30
C GLY A 13 -11.72 5.17 -18.50
N ILE A 14 -11.55 6.18 -17.65
CA ILE A 14 -10.47 6.30 -16.67
C ILE A 14 -10.92 5.66 -15.37
N ILE A 15 -10.08 4.81 -14.79
CA ILE A 15 -10.28 4.19 -13.50
C ILE A 15 -9.29 4.79 -12.52
N ILE A 16 -9.78 5.39 -11.44
CA ILE A 16 -8.98 5.90 -10.33
C ILE A 16 -8.89 4.84 -9.24
N SER A 17 -7.72 4.68 -8.63
CA SER A 17 -7.49 3.68 -7.57
C SER A 17 -6.45 4.19 -6.57
N ILE A 18 -6.66 3.91 -5.29
CA ILE A 18 -5.69 4.20 -4.22
C ILE A 18 -5.30 2.87 -3.57
N PHE A 19 -4.06 2.40 -3.73
CA PHE A 19 -3.64 1.14 -3.14
C PHE A 19 -3.26 1.33 -1.67
N TYR A 20 -3.68 0.38 -0.83
CA TYR A 20 -3.41 0.38 0.61
C TYR A 20 -1.94 0.10 0.94
N ASP A 21 -1.19 -0.53 0.03
CA ASP A 21 0.17 -1.00 0.33
C ASP A 21 1.29 0.02 0.03
N GLU A 22 0.96 1.14 -0.62
CA GLU A 22 1.95 2.12 -1.08
C GLU A 22 2.21 3.24 -0.07
N HIS A 23 3.48 3.64 0.03
CA HIS A 23 4.00 4.60 1.01
C HIS A 23 3.99 6.04 0.49
N ASN A 24 4.38 6.99 1.35
CA ASN A 24 4.56 8.41 1.02
C ASN A 24 5.43 8.60 -0.24
N PRO A 25 5.15 9.62 -1.07
CA PRO A 25 4.14 10.67 -0.88
C PRO A 25 2.70 10.20 -1.15
N PRO A 26 1.66 10.90 -0.66
CA PRO A 26 0.27 10.58 -0.95
C PRO A 26 0.00 10.66 -2.45
N HIS A 27 -0.35 9.52 -3.07
CA HIS A 27 -0.60 9.44 -4.51
C HIS A 27 -1.80 8.55 -4.83
N PHE A 28 -2.33 8.71 -6.04
CA PHE A 28 -3.37 7.87 -6.60
C PHE A 28 -2.95 7.34 -7.98
N HIS A 29 -3.53 6.22 -8.37
CA HIS A 29 -3.33 5.61 -9.67
C HIS A 29 -4.49 5.92 -10.59
N ALA A 30 -4.19 6.28 -11.83
CA ALA A 30 -5.16 6.40 -12.91
C ALA A 30 -4.80 5.42 -14.04
N ARG A 31 -5.81 4.68 -14.54
CA ARG A 31 -5.67 3.77 -15.68
C ARG A 31 -6.59 4.20 -16.81
N TYR A 32 -6.05 4.34 -18.01
CA TYR A 32 -6.81 4.61 -19.25
C TYR A 32 -6.41 3.60 -20.33
N GLY A 33 -7.30 2.66 -20.65
CA GLY A 33 -6.97 1.53 -21.52
C GLY A 33 -5.83 0.68 -20.95
N LYS A 34 -4.69 0.64 -21.66
CA LYS A 34 -3.48 -0.08 -21.24
C LYS A 34 -2.49 0.79 -20.44
N ASP A 35 -2.68 2.10 -20.49
CA ASP A 35 -1.80 3.07 -19.86
C ASP A 35 -2.13 3.21 -18.37
N LYS A 36 -1.09 3.39 -17.56
CA LYS A 36 -1.19 3.60 -16.11
C LYS A 36 -0.28 4.74 -15.70
N VAL A 37 -0.75 5.55 -14.78
CA VAL A 37 0.01 6.67 -14.21
C VAL A 37 -0.26 6.78 -12.72
N ALA A 38 0.79 7.04 -11.94
CA ALA A 38 0.72 7.39 -10.53
C ALA A 38 0.91 8.91 -10.40
N ILE A 39 0.03 9.58 -9.65
CA ILE A 39 -0.01 11.04 -9.53
C ILE A 39 -0.07 11.43 -8.06
N ASP A 40 0.78 12.39 -7.67
CA ASP A 40 0.77 12.97 -6.33
C ASP A 40 -0.56 13.70 -6.08
N ILE A 41 -1.22 13.42 -4.95
CA ILE A 41 -2.53 14.01 -4.64
C ILE A 41 -2.39 15.51 -4.34
N SER A 42 -1.26 15.96 -3.79
CA SER A 42 -1.03 17.35 -3.37
C SER A 42 -0.60 18.23 -4.53
N THR A 43 0.38 17.79 -5.32
CA THR A 43 0.96 18.58 -6.42
C THR A 43 0.34 18.28 -7.78
N LEU A 44 -0.38 17.16 -7.92
CA LEU A 44 -0.90 16.65 -9.21
C LEU A 44 0.21 16.41 -10.25
N GLU A 45 1.44 16.19 -9.77
CA GLU A 45 2.57 15.80 -10.61
C GLU A 45 2.58 14.30 -10.84
N VAL A 46 3.11 13.89 -11.99
CA VAL A 46 3.27 12.48 -12.31
C VAL A 46 4.47 11.95 -11.56
N LEU A 47 4.26 10.92 -10.74
CA LEU A 47 5.32 10.23 -10.01
C LEU A 47 5.87 9.07 -10.83
N GLU A 48 5.00 8.30 -11.47
CA GLU A 48 5.38 7.14 -12.27
C GLU A 48 4.39 6.89 -13.42
N GLY A 49 4.87 6.23 -14.47
CA GLY A 49 4.06 5.77 -15.56
C GLY A 49 3.79 6.86 -16.59
N LYS A 50 2.84 6.59 -17.47
CA LYS A 50 2.48 7.50 -18.55
C LYS A 50 1.07 7.21 -19.03
N THR A 51 0.44 8.23 -19.59
CA THR A 51 -0.80 8.11 -20.35
C THR A 51 -0.82 9.20 -21.42
N SER A 52 -1.78 9.13 -22.34
CA SER A 52 -1.94 10.18 -23.35
C SER A 52 -2.09 11.56 -22.71
N PRO A 53 -1.56 12.65 -23.31
CA PRO A 53 -1.67 14.00 -22.75
C PRO A 53 -3.11 14.44 -22.47
N ARG A 54 -4.05 13.99 -23.32
CA ARG A 54 -5.49 14.23 -23.13
C ARG A 54 -6.02 13.55 -21.87
N ALA A 55 -5.69 12.27 -21.66
CA ALA A 55 -6.10 11.54 -20.47
C ALA A 55 -5.49 12.16 -19.21
N LEU A 56 -4.20 12.51 -19.26
CA LEU A 56 -3.53 13.14 -18.12
C LEU A 56 -4.19 14.47 -17.73
N LYS A 57 -4.55 15.31 -18.72
CA LYS A 57 -5.27 16.56 -18.47
C LYS A 57 -6.61 16.32 -17.77
N MET A 58 -7.42 15.40 -18.28
CA MET A 58 -8.71 15.06 -17.67
C MET A 58 -8.55 14.52 -16.23
N VAL A 59 -7.52 13.69 -16.00
CA VAL A 59 -7.20 13.18 -14.66
C VAL A 59 -6.83 14.30 -13.71
N LYS A 60 -5.96 15.23 -14.11
CA LYS A 60 -5.56 16.37 -13.26
C LYS A 60 -6.73 17.31 -12.97
N GLU A 61 -7.55 17.63 -13.97
CA GLU A 61 -8.74 18.47 -13.80
C GLU A 61 -9.73 17.85 -12.82
N TRP A 62 -10.01 16.56 -12.96
CA TRP A 62 -10.85 15.83 -12.02
C TRP A 62 -10.23 15.79 -10.62
N ALA A 63 -8.94 15.45 -10.51
CA ALA A 63 -8.24 15.35 -9.24
C ALA A 63 -8.21 16.69 -8.50
N SER A 64 -8.04 17.82 -9.20
CA SER A 64 -8.07 19.16 -8.59
C SER A 64 -9.39 19.47 -7.88
N GLN A 65 -10.51 18.95 -8.38
CA GLN A 65 -11.83 19.13 -7.77
C GLN A 65 -12.09 18.14 -6.62
N HIS A 66 -11.39 17.00 -6.63
CA HIS A 66 -11.61 15.89 -5.67
C HIS A 66 -10.41 15.67 -4.73
N GLN A 67 -9.46 16.61 -4.63
CA GLN A 67 -8.25 16.44 -3.80
C GLN A 67 -8.58 16.08 -2.34
N ARG A 68 -9.63 16.69 -1.77
CA ARG A 68 -10.05 16.40 -0.39
C ARG A 68 -10.51 14.96 -0.22
N GLU A 69 -11.26 14.44 -1.18
CA GLU A 69 -11.76 13.07 -1.20
C GLU A 69 -10.61 12.08 -1.40
N LEU A 70 -9.71 12.37 -2.34
CA LEU A 70 -8.49 11.57 -2.57
C LEU A 70 -7.62 11.50 -1.31
N MET A 71 -7.40 12.63 -0.65
CA MET A 71 -6.65 12.68 0.62
C MET A 71 -7.34 11.90 1.74
N ARG A 72 -8.69 11.92 1.79
CA ARG A 72 -9.45 11.14 2.77
C ARG A 72 -9.33 9.65 2.46
N GLY A 73 -9.52 9.24 1.22
CA GLY A 73 -9.35 7.85 0.77
C GLY A 73 -7.95 7.33 1.05
N TRP A 74 -6.91 8.14 0.79
CA TRP A 74 -5.53 7.80 1.12
C TRP A 74 -5.29 7.63 2.62
N LYS A 75 -5.83 8.53 3.46
CA LYS A 75 -5.76 8.39 4.93
C LYS A 75 -6.48 7.14 5.44
N LEU A 76 -7.64 6.81 4.88
CA LEU A 76 -8.37 5.58 5.22
C LEU A 76 -7.60 4.33 4.79
N ALA A 77 -7.01 4.35 3.59
CA ALA A 77 -6.17 3.27 3.09
C ALA A 77 -4.94 3.06 3.99
N GLN A 78 -4.32 4.14 4.47
CA GLN A 78 -3.23 4.09 5.45
C GLN A 78 -3.69 3.57 6.83
N ALA A 79 -4.89 3.97 7.30
CA ALA A 79 -5.43 3.53 8.58
C ALA A 79 -5.77 2.03 8.60
N ASN A 80 -6.11 1.44 7.44
CA ASN A 80 -6.37 0.01 7.29
C ASN A 80 -5.09 -0.86 7.21
N LYS A 81 -3.88 -0.29 7.42
CA LYS A 81 -2.59 -1.00 7.58
C LYS A 81 -2.27 -1.43 9.04
N LEU A 82 -3.26 -1.70 9.90
CA LEU A 82 -3.01 -2.42 11.17
C LEU A 82 -3.99 -3.61 11.28
N PRO A 83 -3.47 -4.86 11.37
CA PRO A 83 -2.54 -5.24 12.44
C PRO A 83 -1.11 -5.50 11.98
N LYS A 84 -0.15 -4.85 12.63
CA LYS A 84 1.25 -5.30 12.64
C LYS A 84 1.30 -6.69 13.28
N PRO A 85 1.81 -7.76 12.62
CA PRO A 85 2.27 -8.91 13.38
C PRO A 85 3.45 -8.46 14.26
N LYS A 86 3.35 -8.71 15.58
CA LYS A 86 4.48 -8.53 16.51
C LYS A 86 5.69 -9.27 15.94
N PRO A 87 6.91 -8.69 15.95
CA PRO A 87 8.09 -9.41 15.50
C PRO A 87 8.22 -10.67 16.34
N LYS A 88 8.31 -11.84 15.69
CA LYS A 88 8.79 -13.05 16.36
C LYS A 88 10.25 -12.77 16.74
N VAL A 89 10.48 -12.45 18.01
CA VAL A 89 11.83 -12.40 18.56
C VAL A 89 12.47 -13.76 18.32
N HIS A 90 13.71 -13.68 17.85
CA HIS A 90 14.56 -14.73 17.33
C HIS A 90 14.53 -16.03 18.15
N ARG A 91 14.62 -17.15 17.42
CA ARG A 91 14.98 -18.46 17.95
C ARG A 91 16.35 -18.34 18.66
N GLU A 92 16.33 -18.25 19.99
CA GLU A 92 17.54 -18.33 20.81
C GLU A 92 18.28 -19.61 20.44
N LYS A 93 19.51 -19.44 19.95
CA LYS A 93 20.36 -20.56 19.56
C LYS A 93 20.77 -21.28 20.84
N ARG A 94 20.55 -22.60 20.82
CA ARG A 94 21.17 -23.61 21.69
C ARG A 94 22.54 -23.14 22.22
N HIS A 95 22.60 -22.77 23.48
CA HIS A 95 23.83 -22.87 24.26
C HIS A 95 23.70 -24.12 25.11
N CYS A 96 24.34 -25.20 24.64
CA CYS A 96 24.71 -26.30 25.51
C CYS A 96 25.71 -25.73 26.53
N HIS A 97 25.34 -25.78 27.81
CA HIS A 97 26.32 -25.75 28.89
C HIS A 97 26.44 -27.19 29.43
N PRO A 98 27.65 -27.72 29.59
CA PRO A 98 27.84 -29.05 30.14
C PRO A 98 27.81 -29.02 31.67
N GLU A 99 27.68 -30.21 32.25
CA GLU A 99 28.09 -30.59 33.62
C GLU A 99 26.98 -30.72 34.69
N ALA A 100 26.76 -32.00 35.04
CA ALA A 100 26.78 -32.53 36.42
C ALA A 100 25.51 -32.24 37.29
N LYS A 101 24.90 -33.16 38.04
CA LYS A 101 25.35 -34.37 38.76
C LYS A 101 24.17 -35.29 39.11
N ARG A 102 24.51 -36.57 39.36
CA ARG A 102 23.94 -37.52 40.36
C ARG A 102 22.44 -37.84 40.26
N GLY A 103 22.06 -39.07 39.94
CA GLY A 103 21.94 -40.17 40.92
C GLY A 103 20.43 -40.49 41.07
N ILE A 104 19.89 -41.68 41.32
CA ILE A 104 20.32 -42.91 41.98
C ILE A 104 19.12 -43.92 41.80
N LEU A 105 19.42 -45.22 41.63
CA LEU A 105 18.63 -46.46 41.92
C LEU A 105 17.21 -46.63 41.30
N SER A 106 17.00 -47.62 40.43
CA SER A 106 16.75 -49.07 40.68
C SER A 106 15.36 -49.37 41.26
N ALA A 107 14.53 -50.06 40.46
CA ALA A 107 13.83 -51.32 40.77
C ALA A 107 13.05 -51.78 39.52
#